data_AF-A0A931E6N1-F1
#
_entry.id   AF-A0A931E6N1-F1
#
_cell.length_a   1.000
_cell.length_b   1.000
_cell.length_c   1.000
_cell.angle_alpha   90.00
_cell.angle_beta   90.00
_cell.angle_gamma   90.00
#
_symmetry.space_group_name_H-M   'P 1'
#
loop_
_entity.id
_entity.type
_entity.pdbx_description
1 polymer ?
#
loop_
_entity_poly.entity_id
_entity_poly.type
_entity_poly.pdbx_seq_one_letter_code
_entity_poly.pdbx_strand_id
1 'polypeptide(L)'
;MGAAKPLSFFCFEIQEKNYINIALLIVDYKAGQLANRIFQFAYFIAHANEHHYRLINPCFEEYLHLFEATDKNSFPSGRISTVYNGHKTAASFFQRGVNVLRRRSKKGNGKISIFNFHSIRDTHDKKYTEFDMNDPEFVKLVKRQVVFAKGWNYRNTGLLRKHAAALRTIFKPKEVYLQEVGKCIEEAKQQFDVVVGVHLRRGDYKDFFDGRWYYEDAVFAAKLEETRKIFAAKNKTCGFIVCSNEQVNKEAYRGIALLTAERPPVVDLYLLAACDYILGPPSTFTMWASFYGNTPLYVIRDKEKIPGLSDFKVAEGVESFF
;
A
#
# COMPACT_ATOMS: atom_id res chain seq x y z
N MET A 1 -30.51 -18.50 20.64
CA MET A 1 -30.78 -17.84 19.34
C MET A 1 -31.13 -16.38 19.60
N GLY A 2 -30.14 -15.48 19.49
CA GLY A 2 -30.37 -14.04 19.60
C GLY A 2 -29.95 -13.39 18.29
N ALA A 3 -30.92 -12.93 17.51
CA ALA A 3 -30.65 -12.21 16.27
C ALA A 3 -29.97 -10.87 16.59
N ALA A 4 -28.68 -10.75 16.27
CA ALA A 4 -27.98 -9.47 16.29
C ALA A 4 -28.64 -8.54 15.27
N LYS A 5 -29.27 -7.45 15.74
CA LYS A 5 -29.86 -6.39 14.92
C LYS A 5 -28.77 -5.75 14.04
N PRO A 6 -28.77 -5.91 12.70
CA PRO A 6 -27.72 -5.37 11.84
C PRO A 6 -27.82 -3.85 11.62
N LEU A 7 -28.88 -3.20 12.13
CA LEU A 7 -29.23 -1.82 11.78
C LEU A 7 -28.62 -0.75 12.68
N SER A 8 -28.09 -1.08 13.87
CA SER A 8 -27.54 -0.06 14.79
C SER A 8 -26.17 0.48 14.35
N PHE A 9 -25.50 -0.16 13.39
CA PHE A 9 -24.18 0.24 12.92
C PHE A 9 -24.14 1.56 12.15
N PHE A 10 -25.27 2.07 11.67
CA PHE A 10 -25.35 3.32 10.91
C PHE A 10 -26.41 4.27 11.48
N CYS A 11 -26.52 4.38 12.81
CA CYS A 11 -27.20 5.51 13.43
C CYS A 11 -26.32 6.75 13.22
N PHE A 12 -26.62 7.52 12.19
CA PHE A 12 -26.20 8.92 12.14
C PHE A 12 -27.17 9.69 13.04
N GLU A 13 -26.69 10.23 14.17
CA GLU A 13 -27.43 11.27 14.88
C GLU A 13 -27.46 12.50 13.97
N ILE A 14 -28.52 12.60 13.17
CA ILE A 14 -28.83 13.80 12.40
C ILE A 14 -29.63 14.68 13.35
N GLN A 15 -28.94 15.49 14.16
CA GLN A 15 -29.61 16.60 14.82
C GLN A 15 -29.98 17.65 13.75
N GLU A 16 -31.27 17.95 13.68
CA GLU A 16 -31.82 18.94 12.76
C GLU A 16 -31.21 20.33 12.99
N LYS A 17 -30.99 21.03 11.87
CA LYS A 17 -30.75 22.47 11.67
C LYS A 17 -29.28 22.91 11.53
N ASN A 18 -29.07 23.63 10.41
CA ASN A 18 -27.85 24.20 9.83
C ASN A 18 -27.10 23.25 8.88
N TYR A 19 -26.86 23.70 7.65
CA TYR A 19 -26.20 22.97 6.56
C TYR A 19 -25.00 22.15 7.06
N ILE A 20 -25.23 20.87 7.35
CA ILE A 20 -24.19 19.96 7.81
C ILE A 20 -23.28 19.72 6.61
N ASN A 21 -22.01 20.11 6.73
CA ASN A 21 -20.99 19.72 5.78
C ASN A 21 -20.70 18.22 5.98
N ILE A 22 -21.51 17.35 5.34
CA ILE A 22 -21.42 15.87 5.44
C ILE A 22 -20.27 15.36 4.56
N ALA A 23 -19.10 16.01 4.63
CA ALA A 23 -17.93 15.63 3.84
C ALA A 23 -17.25 14.42 4.47
N LEU A 24 -17.69 13.22 4.09
CA LEU A 24 -17.22 11.94 4.61
C LEU A 24 -17.01 10.94 3.48
N LEU A 25 -15.79 10.39 3.38
CA LEU A 25 -15.49 9.26 2.52
C LEU A 25 -15.21 8.02 3.37
N ILE A 26 -15.80 6.90 2.98
CA ILE A 26 -15.59 5.60 3.60
C ILE A 26 -15.03 4.64 2.56
N VAL A 27 -13.88 4.03 2.85
CA VAL A 27 -13.29 3.01 1.98
C VAL A 27 -14.08 1.71 2.10
N ASP A 28 -14.67 1.26 1.00
CA ASP A 28 -15.50 0.05 0.89
C ASP A 28 -14.87 -0.98 -0.07
N TYR A 29 -13.54 -1.12 -0.01
CA TYR A 29 -12.86 -2.12 -0.83
C TYR A 29 -11.60 -2.67 -0.18
N LYS A 30 -11.52 -4.00 -0.17
CA LYS A 30 -10.40 -4.75 0.36
C LYS A 30 -9.43 -5.21 -0.75
N ALA A 31 -8.74 -4.26 -1.39
CA ALA A 31 -7.55 -4.46 -2.23
C ALA A 31 -6.41 -5.27 -1.58
N GLY A 32 -6.18 -6.49 -2.07
CA GLY A 32 -4.94 -7.25 -1.89
C GLY A 32 -4.38 -7.35 -0.47
N GLN A 33 -3.05 -7.51 -0.40
CA GLN A 33 -2.27 -7.66 0.83
C GLN A 33 -1.72 -6.32 1.36
N LEU A 34 -0.81 -6.38 2.35
CA LEU A 34 -0.24 -5.25 3.11
C LEU A 34 0.07 -4.00 2.26
N ALA A 35 1.01 -4.10 1.30
CA ALA A 35 1.43 -2.93 0.53
C ALA A 35 0.30 -2.33 -0.34
N ASN A 36 -0.61 -3.17 -0.83
CA ASN A 36 -1.80 -2.69 -1.53
C ASN A 36 -2.69 -1.89 -0.59
N ARG A 37 -2.94 -2.41 0.62
CA ARG A 37 -3.74 -1.72 1.64
C ARG A 37 -3.12 -0.40 2.05
N ILE A 38 -1.80 -0.35 2.20
CA ILE A 38 -1.07 0.87 2.55
C ILE A 38 -1.24 1.91 1.44
N PHE A 39 -0.95 1.57 0.18
CA PHE A 39 -1.11 2.51 -0.94
C PHE A 39 -2.55 3.00 -1.11
N GLN A 40 -3.54 2.09 -1.04
CA GLN A 40 -4.95 2.48 -1.11
C GLN A 40 -5.26 3.53 -0.05
N PHE A 41 -4.85 3.28 1.19
CA PHE A 41 -5.13 4.19 2.28
C PHE A 41 -4.34 5.50 2.12
N ALA A 42 -3.08 5.44 1.69
CA ALA A 42 -2.22 6.60 1.47
C ALA A 42 -2.81 7.57 0.42
N TYR A 43 -3.31 7.07 -0.71
CA TYR A 43 -3.98 7.91 -1.71
C TYR A 43 -5.22 8.61 -1.13
N PHE A 44 -6.06 7.89 -0.38
CA PHE A 44 -7.23 8.49 0.26
C PHE A 44 -6.86 9.49 1.37
N ILE A 45 -5.82 9.21 2.16
CA ILE A 45 -5.32 10.12 3.20
C ILE A 45 -4.82 11.42 2.58
N ALA A 46 -3.98 11.34 1.53
CA ALA A 46 -3.47 12.51 0.84
C ALA A 46 -4.61 13.37 0.28
N HIS A 47 -5.58 12.74 -0.37
CA HIS A 47 -6.76 13.42 -0.92
C HIS A 47 -7.65 14.03 0.18
N ALA A 48 -7.85 13.34 1.31
CA ALA A 48 -8.62 13.84 2.45
C ALA A 48 -7.95 15.04 3.12
N ASN A 49 -6.63 15.00 3.27
CA ASN A 49 -5.86 16.11 3.81
C ASN A 49 -5.90 17.33 2.88
N GLU A 50 -5.84 17.12 1.56
CA GLU A 50 -5.93 18.20 0.56
C GLU A 50 -7.30 18.87 0.53
N HIS A 51 -8.38 18.07 0.53
CA HIS A 51 -9.74 18.59 0.34
C HIS A 51 -10.54 18.74 1.64
N HIS A 52 -9.89 18.50 2.78
CA HIS A 52 -10.38 18.71 4.15
C HIS A 52 -11.69 17.97 4.50
N TYR A 53 -11.90 16.77 3.96
CA TYR A 53 -13.04 15.92 4.32
C TYR A 53 -12.63 14.82 5.31
N ARG A 54 -13.61 14.20 5.99
CA ARG A 54 -13.40 13.07 6.91
C ARG A 54 -13.19 11.78 6.14
N LEU A 55 -12.19 10.98 6.53
CA LEU A 55 -11.89 9.69 5.93
C LEU A 55 -12.05 8.58 6.95
N ILE A 56 -12.79 7.53 6.63
CA ILE A 56 -12.84 6.30 7.41
C ILE A 56 -12.38 5.13 6.53
N ASN A 57 -11.36 4.39 6.98
CA ASN A 57 -10.91 3.17 6.31
C ASN A 57 -11.08 1.95 7.22
N PRO A 58 -12.29 1.39 7.30
CA PRO A 58 -12.56 0.19 8.10
C PRO A 58 -11.99 -1.08 7.48
N CYS A 59 -11.51 -1.01 6.23
CA CYS A 59 -10.94 -2.14 5.51
C CYS A 59 -9.43 -2.30 5.78
N PHE A 60 -8.83 -1.50 6.66
CA PHE A 60 -7.41 -1.62 7.07
C PHE A 60 -7.24 -2.46 8.34
N GLU A 61 -8.29 -3.15 8.79
CA GLU A 61 -8.40 -3.78 10.11
C GLU A 61 -7.31 -4.81 10.41
N GLU A 62 -6.88 -5.57 9.40
CA GLU A 62 -5.86 -6.61 9.51
C GLU A 62 -4.47 -6.06 9.84
N TYR A 63 -4.20 -4.81 9.47
CA TYR A 63 -2.87 -4.21 9.53
C TYR A 63 -2.76 -3.07 10.55
N LEU A 64 -3.83 -2.82 11.32
CA LEU A 64 -3.84 -1.75 12.34
C LEU A 64 -2.67 -1.87 13.31
N HIS A 65 -2.42 -3.09 13.77
CA HIS A 65 -1.41 -3.41 14.79
C HIS A 65 0.03 -3.16 14.33
N LEU A 66 0.26 -2.95 13.03
CA LEU A 66 1.60 -2.77 12.46
C LEU A 66 2.14 -1.34 12.61
N PHE A 67 1.25 -0.33 12.69
CA PHE A 67 1.62 1.09 12.73
C PHE A 67 0.99 1.81 13.93
N GLU A 68 1.75 2.71 14.55
CA GLU A 68 1.32 3.45 15.75
C GLU A 68 0.04 4.25 15.52
N ALA A 69 -0.02 5.02 14.41
CA ALA A 69 -1.16 5.87 14.10
C ALA A 69 -2.44 5.05 13.84
N THR A 70 -2.33 3.92 13.15
CA THR A 70 -3.49 3.09 12.82
C THR A 70 -3.98 2.26 14.01
N ASP A 71 -3.08 1.78 14.87
CA ASP A 71 -3.46 0.98 16.04
C ASP A 71 -4.18 1.82 17.10
N LYS A 72 -3.64 3.01 17.38
CA LYS A 72 -4.21 3.98 18.31
C LYS A 72 -5.38 4.77 17.72
N ASN A 73 -5.64 4.61 16.41
CA ASN A 73 -6.58 5.42 15.65
C ASN A 73 -6.34 6.94 15.85
N SER A 74 -5.07 7.34 15.85
CA SER A 74 -4.63 8.71 16.12
C SER A 74 -3.87 9.23 14.92
N PHE A 75 -4.50 10.15 14.19
CA PHE A 75 -3.96 10.70 12.95
C PHE A 75 -3.73 12.20 13.09
N PRO A 76 -2.65 12.77 12.53
CA PRO A 76 -2.30 14.17 12.72
C PRO A 76 -3.41 15.17 12.34
N SER A 77 -4.22 14.86 11.33
CA SER A 77 -5.26 15.78 10.84
C SER A 77 -6.57 15.74 11.66
N GLY A 78 -6.74 14.76 12.56
CA GLY A 78 -7.99 14.52 13.29
C GLY A 78 -9.20 14.12 12.44
N ARG A 79 -9.04 14.06 11.10
CA ARG A 79 -10.12 13.78 10.13
C ARG A 79 -10.11 12.34 9.63
N ILE A 80 -9.05 11.60 9.92
CA ILE A 80 -8.84 10.22 9.46
C ILE A 80 -9.15 9.27 10.62
N SER A 81 -9.81 8.16 10.30
CA SER A 81 -10.10 7.09 11.24
C SER A 81 -10.04 5.72 10.54
N THR A 82 -9.71 4.67 11.28
CA THR A 82 -9.82 3.26 10.86
C THR A 82 -11.04 2.59 11.46
N VAL A 83 -11.72 3.27 12.40
CA VAL A 83 -12.92 2.76 13.08
C VAL A 83 -14.13 3.64 12.80
N TYR A 84 -15.30 3.02 12.79
CA TYR A 84 -16.58 3.71 12.74
C TYR A 84 -17.13 3.81 14.17
N ASN A 85 -17.53 5.01 14.61
CA ASN A 85 -18.03 5.27 15.96
C ASN A 85 -17.15 4.71 17.11
N GLY A 86 -15.83 4.73 16.97
CA GLY A 86 -14.91 4.27 18.01
C GLY A 86 -14.78 2.73 18.16
N HIS A 87 -15.54 1.96 17.38
CA HIS A 87 -15.52 0.49 17.48
C HIS A 87 -14.74 -0.15 16.32
N LYS A 88 -13.72 -0.95 16.67
CA LYS A 88 -13.07 -1.86 15.72
C LYS A 88 -14.12 -2.86 15.24
N THR A 89 -14.44 -2.80 13.95
CA THR A 89 -15.43 -3.68 13.32
C THR A 89 -14.71 -4.55 12.31
N ALA A 90 -14.90 -5.86 12.34
CA ALA A 90 -14.36 -6.70 11.27
C ALA A 90 -14.94 -6.23 9.93
N ALA A 91 -14.11 -6.05 8.90
CA ALA A 91 -14.58 -5.47 7.64
C ALA A 91 -15.71 -6.28 7.00
N SER A 92 -15.81 -7.59 7.27
CA SER A 92 -16.90 -8.44 6.81
C SER A 92 -18.27 -7.99 7.35
N PHE A 93 -18.37 -7.58 8.62
CA PHE A 93 -19.61 -7.03 9.19
C PHE A 93 -19.91 -5.64 8.63
N PHE A 94 -18.88 -4.79 8.53
CA PHE A 94 -19.02 -3.48 7.90
C PHE A 94 -19.57 -3.59 6.46
N GLN A 95 -18.95 -4.44 5.62
CA GLN A 95 -19.36 -4.66 4.24
C GLN A 95 -20.78 -5.24 4.13
N ARG A 96 -21.20 -6.12 5.06
CA ARG A 96 -22.59 -6.60 5.11
C ARG A 96 -23.56 -5.44 5.36
N GLY A 97 -23.25 -4.56 6.31
CA GLY A 97 -24.03 -3.35 6.59
C GLY A 97 -24.11 -2.41 5.39
N VAL A 98 -22.97 -2.12 4.76
CA VAL A 98 -22.89 -1.32 3.52
C VAL A 98 -23.73 -1.93 2.40
N ASN A 99 -23.70 -3.26 2.22
CA ASN A 99 -24.50 -3.93 1.20
C ASN A 99 -26.01 -3.82 1.46
N VAL A 100 -26.45 -3.88 2.73
CA VAL A 100 -27.85 -3.64 3.11
C VAL A 100 -28.25 -2.18 2.82
N LEU A 101 -27.41 -1.22 3.20
CA LEU A 101 -27.64 0.20 2.91
C LEU A 101 -27.71 0.47 1.40
N ARG A 102 -26.80 -0.12 0.61
CA ARG A 102 -26.77 0.01 -0.85
C ARG A 102 -28.07 -0.48 -1.49
N ARG A 103 -28.60 -1.62 -1.04
CA ARG A 103 -29.87 -2.17 -1.54
C ARG A 103 -31.06 -1.26 -1.21
N ARG A 104 -31.05 -0.62 -0.05
CA ARG A 104 -32.11 0.31 0.39
C ARG A 104 -32.05 1.64 -0.35
N SER A 105 -30.86 2.20 -0.55
CA SER A 105 -30.65 3.45 -1.31
C SER A 105 -31.18 3.35 -2.74
N LYS A 106 -31.01 2.19 -3.41
CA LYS A 106 -31.55 1.93 -4.76
C LYS A 106 -33.08 1.89 -4.85
N LYS A 107 -33.80 1.70 -3.74
CA LYS A 107 -35.28 1.61 -3.71
C LYS A 107 -35.96 2.95 -3.40
N GLY A 108 -35.21 4.02 -3.09
CA GLY A 108 -35.77 5.32 -2.76
C GLY A 108 -36.14 6.12 -4.01
N ASN A 109 -37.41 6.55 -4.11
CA ASN A 109 -37.89 7.47 -5.15
C ASN A 109 -37.30 8.87 -4.98
N GLY A 110 -36.05 9.05 -5.43
CA GLY A 110 -35.41 10.32 -5.75
C GLY A 110 -35.85 11.53 -4.92
N LYS A 111 -35.21 11.76 -3.78
CA LYS A 111 -35.01 13.08 -3.16
C LYS A 111 -34.00 12.94 -2.00
N ILE A 112 -32.77 13.39 -2.29
CA ILE A 112 -31.61 13.53 -1.37
C ILE A 112 -31.21 12.24 -0.63
N SER A 113 -30.60 11.28 -1.35
CA SER A 113 -29.78 10.29 -0.66
C SER A 113 -28.44 10.94 -0.31
N ILE A 114 -28.21 11.18 0.99
CA ILE A 114 -26.92 11.65 1.50
C ILE A 114 -25.78 10.63 1.30
N PHE A 115 -26.11 9.40 0.90
CA PHE A 115 -25.16 8.31 0.67
C PHE A 115 -24.91 8.12 -0.83
N ASN A 116 -23.64 8.09 -1.22
CA ASN A 116 -23.20 7.75 -2.56
C ASN A 116 -22.37 6.45 -2.54
N PHE A 117 -22.67 5.50 -3.41
CA PHE A 117 -21.89 4.27 -3.56
C PHE A 117 -21.05 4.34 -4.84
N HIS A 118 -19.92 5.05 -4.75
CA HIS A 118 -19.03 5.28 -5.87
C HIS A 118 -18.14 4.06 -6.12
N SER A 119 -18.42 3.31 -7.19
CA SER A 119 -17.68 2.10 -7.54
C SER A 119 -16.97 2.26 -8.88
N ILE A 120 -15.65 2.10 -8.89
CA ILE A 120 -14.83 2.17 -10.11
C ILE A 120 -14.42 0.79 -10.64
N ARG A 121 -14.95 -0.29 -10.05
CA ARG A 121 -14.54 -1.66 -10.39
C ARG A 121 -14.73 -2.00 -11.86
N ASP A 122 -15.90 -1.68 -12.41
CA ASP A 122 -16.25 -2.02 -13.79
C ASP A 122 -15.71 -1.02 -14.81
N THR A 123 -15.53 0.24 -14.39
CA THR A 123 -15.13 1.32 -15.29
C THR A 123 -13.60 1.49 -15.37
N HIS A 124 -12.87 1.20 -14.28
CA HIS A 124 -11.44 1.43 -14.17
C HIS A 124 -10.67 0.14 -13.79
N ASP A 125 -11.03 -0.53 -12.69
CA ASP A 125 -10.23 -1.66 -12.20
C ASP A 125 -10.13 -2.81 -13.23
N LYS A 126 -11.27 -3.21 -13.83
CA LYS A 126 -11.31 -4.24 -14.88
C LYS A 126 -10.61 -3.85 -16.17
N LYS A 127 -10.48 -2.54 -16.42
CA LYS A 127 -9.81 -2.00 -17.61
C LYS A 127 -8.37 -1.63 -17.34
N TYR A 128 -7.90 -1.83 -16.10
CA TYR A 128 -6.56 -1.49 -15.68
C TYR A 128 -6.18 -0.03 -15.86
N THR A 129 -7.17 0.86 -15.82
CA THR A 129 -6.98 2.30 -15.89
C THR A 129 -7.10 2.94 -14.52
N GLU A 130 -6.49 4.11 -14.37
CA GLU A 130 -6.57 4.91 -13.16
C GLU A 130 -7.84 5.77 -13.13
N PHE A 131 -8.43 5.93 -11.95
CA PHE A 131 -9.43 6.96 -11.69
C PHE A 131 -8.74 8.12 -10.99
N ASP A 132 -8.71 9.28 -11.64
CA ASP A 132 -8.17 10.50 -11.06
C ASP A 132 -9.08 11.02 -9.94
N MET A 133 -8.58 10.98 -8.71
CA MET A 133 -9.32 11.50 -7.56
C MET A 133 -9.48 13.02 -7.59
N ASN A 134 -8.68 13.76 -8.36
CA ASN A 134 -8.85 15.21 -8.55
C ASN A 134 -9.94 15.58 -9.55
N ASP A 135 -10.66 14.62 -10.13
CA ASP A 135 -11.84 14.89 -10.94
C ASP A 135 -12.77 15.87 -10.20
N PRO A 136 -13.12 17.03 -10.81
CA PRO A 136 -13.91 18.06 -10.13
C PRO A 136 -15.28 17.57 -9.64
N GLU A 137 -15.92 16.65 -10.35
CA GLU A 137 -17.21 16.10 -9.95
C GLU A 137 -17.04 15.11 -8.79
N PHE A 138 -15.96 14.34 -8.74
CA PHE A 138 -15.64 13.51 -7.57
C PHE A 138 -15.32 14.35 -6.33
N VAL A 139 -14.52 15.41 -6.46
CA VAL A 139 -14.21 16.32 -5.35
C VAL A 139 -15.48 16.97 -4.80
N LYS A 140 -16.35 17.46 -5.70
CA LYS A 140 -17.66 18.05 -5.35
C LYS A 140 -18.58 17.02 -4.68
N LEU A 141 -18.55 15.77 -5.15
CA LEU A 141 -19.31 14.67 -4.58
C LEU A 141 -18.91 14.41 -3.13
N VAL A 142 -17.60 14.24 -2.87
CA VAL A 142 -17.06 13.94 -1.53
C VAL A 142 -17.29 15.10 -0.55
N LYS A 143 -17.35 16.35 -1.02
CA LYS A 143 -17.64 17.52 -0.18
C LYS A 143 -19.12 17.68 0.19
N ARG A 144 -20.03 16.95 -0.45
CA ARG A 144 -21.49 17.12 -0.28
C ARG A 144 -22.20 15.90 0.29
N GLN A 145 -21.58 14.73 0.24
CA GLN A 145 -22.23 13.45 0.53
C GLN A 145 -21.30 12.51 1.32
N VAL A 146 -21.91 11.52 1.96
CA VAL A 146 -21.19 10.34 2.48
C VAL A 146 -20.89 9.41 1.31
N VAL A 147 -19.62 9.31 0.91
CA VAL A 147 -19.20 8.50 -0.25
C VAL A 147 -18.59 7.18 0.21
N PHE A 148 -19.17 6.06 -0.21
CA PHE A 148 -18.58 4.73 -0.10
C PHE A 148 -17.76 4.43 -1.36
N ALA A 149 -16.43 4.55 -1.25
CA ALA A 149 -15.51 4.37 -2.37
C ALA A 149 -15.12 2.90 -2.53
N LYS A 150 -15.52 2.28 -3.64
CA LYS A 150 -15.23 0.87 -3.94
C LYS A 150 -14.37 0.71 -5.20
N GLY A 151 -13.15 0.21 -5.02
CA GLY A 151 -12.22 -0.10 -6.12
C GLY A 151 -10.77 0.05 -5.72
N TRP A 152 -9.88 -0.40 -6.60
CA TRP A 152 -8.42 -0.40 -6.41
C TRP A 152 -7.77 0.85 -7.00
N ASN A 153 -8.16 1.25 -8.21
CA ASN A 153 -7.43 2.21 -9.04
C ASN A 153 -7.78 3.69 -8.76
N TYR A 154 -8.19 4.03 -7.54
CA TYR A 154 -8.21 5.43 -7.11
C TYR A 154 -6.77 5.93 -7.01
N ARG A 155 -6.40 6.95 -7.80
CA ARG A 155 -5.04 7.46 -7.89
C ARG A 155 -5.00 8.97 -7.79
N ASN A 156 -3.91 9.46 -7.19
CA ASN A 156 -3.49 10.84 -7.24
C ASN A 156 -2.01 10.95 -6.84
N THR A 157 -1.12 10.62 -7.78
CA THR A 157 0.33 10.58 -7.52
C THR A 157 0.88 11.96 -7.14
N GLY A 158 0.29 13.04 -7.67
CA GLY A 158 0.62 14.41 -7.28
C GLY A 158 0.41 14.67 -5.79
N LEU A 159 -0.78 14.35 -5.27
CA LEU A 159 -1.08 14.51 -3.84
C LEU A 159 -0.34 13.49 -2.97
N LEU A 160 -0.15 12.26 -3.45
CA LEU A 160 0.65 11.27 -2.73
C LEU A 160 2.07 11.82 -2.45
N ARG A 161 2.72 12.41 -3.46
CA ARG A 161 4.02 13.07 -3.32
C ARG A 161 3.95 14.31 -2.42
N LYS A 162 2.97 15.19 -2.65
CA LYS A 162 2.77 16.40 -1.83
C LYS A 162 2.66 16.09 -0.33
N HIS A 163 1.99 14.99 0.02
CA HIS A 163 1.74 14.57 1.39
C HIS A 163 2.70 13.48 1.89
N ALA A 164 3.80 13.19 1.17
CA ALA A 164 4.70 12.07 1.46
C ALA A 164 5.25 12.07 2.90
N ALA A 165 5.65 13.24 3.43
CA ALA A 165 6.15 13.35 4.80
C ALA A 165 5.11 12.90 5.84
N ALA A 166 3.87 13.39 5.72
CA ALA A 166 2.77 12.99 6.60
C ALA A 166 2.44 11.50 6.47
N LEU A 167 2.47 10.96 5.26
CA LEU A 167 2.25 9.54 4.99
C LEU A 167 3.33 8.66 5.62
N ARG A 168 4.60 9.05 5.54
CA ARG A 168 5.71 8.36 6.21
C ARG A 168 5.55 8.37 7.73
N THR A 169 5.04 9.46 8.31
CA THR A 169 4.71 9.51 9.74
C THR A 169 3.55 8.56 10.11
N ILE A 170 2.47 8.56 9.32
CA ILE A 170 1.29 7.73 9.58
C ILE A 170 1.63 6.24 9.47
N PHE A 171 2.40 5.86 8.46
CA PHE A 171 2.82 4.50 8.21
C PHE A 171 4.21 4.22 8.78
N LYS A 172 4.64 4.92 9.83
CA LYS A 172 5.82 4.52 10.60
C LYS A 172 5.47 3.22 11.36
N PRO A 173 6.21 2.12 11.16
CA PRO A 173 5.98 0.88 11.90
C PRO A 173 6.16 1.08 13.40
N LYS A 174 5.57 0.19 14.19
CA LYS A 174 5.86 0.12 15.62
C LYS A 174 7.34 -0.14 15.87
N GLU A 175 7.81 0.34 17.03
CA GLU A 175 9.23 0.30 17.41
C GLU A 175 9.83 -1.10 17.39
N VAL A 176 9.06 -2.13 17.78
CA VAL A 176 9.51 -3.53 17.74
C VAL A 176 9.96 -3.96 16.33
N TYR A 177 9.27 -3.52 15.27
CA TYR A 177 9.65 -3.83 13.90
C TYR A 177 10.83 -2.97 13.44
N LEU A 178 10.90 -1.70 13.88
CA LEU A 178 12.00 -0.81 13.54
C LEU A 178 13.33 -1.26 14.16
N GLN A 179 13.30 -1.80 15.38
CA GLN A 179 14.47 -2.37 16.04
C GLN A 179 14.99 -3.60 15.27
N GLU A 180 14.10 -4.47 14.80
CA GLU A 180 14.48 -5.63 13.98
C GLU A 180 15.09 -5.19 12.64
N VAL A 181 14.48 -4.20 11.97
CA VAL A 181 15.01 -3.59 10.74
C VAL A 181 16.40 -2.97 10.97
N GLY A 182 16.54 -2.17 12.04
CA GLY A 182 17.79 -1.50 12.39
C GLY A 182 18.93 -2.50 12.59
N LYS A 183 18.69 -3.53 13.40
CA LYS A 183 19.66 -4.61 13.62
C LYS A 183 20.10 -5.27 12.30
N CYS A 184 19.16 -5.63 11.43
CA CYS A 184 19.49 -6.26 10.15
C CYS A 184 20.35 -5.37 9.25
N ILE A 185 20.04 -4.07 9.18
CA ILE A 185 20.80 -3.11 8.38
C ILE A 185 22.18 -2.84 8.96
N GLU A 186 22.30 -2.68 10.28
CA GLU A 186 23.58 -2.46 10.96
C GLU A 186 24.53 -3.65 10.73
N GLU A 187 24.05 -4.88 10.89
CA GLU A 187 24.83 -6.10 10.64
C GLU A 187 25.29 -6.20 9.17
N ALA A 188 24.44 -5.79 8.22
CA ALA A 188 24.79 -5.78 6.80
C ALA A 188 25.84 -4.70 6.48
N LYS A 189 25.67 -3.48 7.02
CA LYS A 189 26.57 -2.35 6.79
C LYS A 189 27.94 -2.50 7.45
N GLN A 190 28.08 -3.37 8.44
CA GLN A 190 29.38 -3.76 8.98
C GLN A 190 30.22 -4.61 8.00
N GLN A 191 29.56 -5.29 7.05
CA GLN A 191 30.21 -6.23 6.13
C GLN A 191 30.32 -5.68 4.71
N PHE A 192 29.46 -4.74 4.33
CA PHE A 192 29.37 -4.24 2.96
C PHE A 192 29.24 -2.71 2.90
N ASP A 193 29.92 -2.10 1.94
CA ASP A 193 29.84 -0.66 1.65
C ASP A 193 28.47 -0.27 1.06
N VAL A 194 27.81 -1.22 0.39
CA VAL A 194 26.50 -1.05 -0.25
C VAL A 194 25.63 -2.25 0.07
N VAL A 195 24.41 -2.00 0.52
CA VAL A 195 23.39 -3.02 0.80
C VAL A 195 22.23 -2.84 -0.16
N VAL A 196 21.97 -3.87 -0.96
CA VAL A 196 20.86 -3.90 -1.93
C VAL A 196 19.76 -4.83 -1.41
N GLY A 197 18.56 -4.30 -1.24
CA GLY A 197 17.37 -5.07 -0.91
C GLY A 197 16.82 -5.77 -2.15
N VAL A 198 16.63 -7.08 -2.09
CA VAL A 198 16.14 -7.90 -3.20
C VAL A 198 14.78 -8.47 -2.85
N HIS A 199 13.75 -8.10 -3.61
CA HIS A 199 12.43 -8.71 -3.48
C HIS A 199 12.31 -9.88 -4.45
N LEU A 200 12.54 -11.09 -3.94
CA LEU A 200 12.35 -12.33 -4.67
C LEU A 200 10.86 -12.72 -4.63
N ARG A 201 10.04 -12.06 -5.45
CA ARG A 201 8.59 -12.30 -5.46
C ARG A 201 8.23 -13.54 -6.29
N ARG A 202 7.70 -14.55 -5.61
CA ARG A 202 7.22 -15.82 -6.19
C ARG A 202 5.77 -16.07 -5.77
N GLY A 203 5.39 -17.31 -5.43
CA GLY A 203 4.06 -17.67 -4.96
C GLY A 203 2.98 -17.34 -5.98
N ASP A 204 2.13 -16.37 -5.66
CA ASP A 204 1.03 -15.90 -6.51
C ASP A 204 1.51 -15.38 -7.87
N TYR A 205 2.78 -14.99 -7.99
CA TYR A 205 3.33 -14.50 -9.26
C TYR A 205 3.39 -15.56 -10.36
N LYS A 206 3.29 -16.84 -10.01
CA LYS A 206 3.18 -17.94 -11.00
C LYS A 206 1.94 -17.79 -11.89
N ASP A 207 0.84 -17.30 -11.32
CA ASP A 207 -0.44 -17.14 -12.02
C ASP A 207 -0.77 -15.66 -12.30
N PHE A 208 -0.18 -14.74 -11.53
CA PHE A 208 -0.41 -13.30 -11.70
C PHE A 208 0.09 -12.81 -13.08
N PHE A 209 -0.81 -12.21 -13.86
CA PHE A 209 -0.54 -11.82 -15.25
C PHE A 209 0.03 -12.96 -16.10
N ASP A 210 -0.56 -14.14 -15.99
CA ASP A 210 -0.14 -15.34 -16.74
C ASP A 210 1.34 -15.66 -16.53
N GLY A 211 1.87 -15.37 -15.34
CA GLY A 211 3.27 -15.60 -14.98
C GLY A 211 4.26 -14.58 -15.53
N ARG A 212 3.82 -13.49 -16.19
CA ARG A 212 4.69 -12.52 -16.86
C ARG A 212 5.81 -11.95 -15.98
N TRP A 213 5.55 -11.81 -14.68
CA TRP A 213 6.48 -11.24 -13.70
C TRP A 213 7.13 -12.30 -12.80
N TYR A 214 6.91 -13.58 -13.09
CA TYR A 214 7.60 -14.68 -12.43
C TYR A 214 8.95 -14.91 -13.10
N TYR A 215 10.02 -14.83 -12.31
CA TYR A 215 11.39 -15.01 -12.81
C TYR A 215 12.08 -16.15 -12.06
N GLU A 216 12.81 -17.00 -12.79
CA GLU A 216 13.60 -18.07 -12.18
C GLU A 216 14.84 -17.54 -11.45
N ASP A 217 15.45 -18.36 -10.59
CA ASP A 217 16.66 -17.99 -9.85
C ASP A 217 17.80 -17.51 -10.77
N ALA A 218 17.93 -18.09 -11.97
CA ALA A 218 18.97 -17.70 -12.93
C ALA A 218 18.85 -16.22 -13.35
N VAL A 219 17.63 -15.71 -13.51
CA VAL A 219 17.40 -14.30 -13.84
C VAL A 219 17.86 -13.41 -12.69
N PHE A 220 17.46 -13.74 -11.45
CA PHE A 220 17.89 -12.97 -10.28
C PHE A 220 19.40 -13.05 -10.09
N ALA A 221 20.01 -14.23 -10.16
CA ALA A 221 21.45 -14.42 -10.02
C ALA A 221 22.23 -13.54 -11.02
N ALA A 222 21.80 -13.50 -12.28
CA ALA A 222 22.38 -12.60 -13.27
C ALA A 222 22.23 -11.12 -12.87
N LYS A 223 21.04 -10.68 -12.42
CA LYS A 223 20.84 -9.28 -11.98
C LYS A 223 21.70 -8.91 -10.77
N LEU A 224 21.82 -9.80 -9.80
CA LEU A 224 22.64 -9.56 -8.60
C LEU A 224 24.11 -9.48 -8.96
N GLU A 225 24.59 -10.37 -9.83
CA GLU A 225 25.98 -10.35 -10.29
C GLU A 225 26.32 -9.08 -11.08
N GLU A 226 25.46 -8.64 -12.00
CA GLU A 226 25.66 -7.38 -12.71
C GLU A 226 25.61 -6.18 -11.76
N THR A 227 24.69 -6.18 -10.80
CA THR A 227 24.63 -5.12 -9.77
C THR A 227 25.89 -5.09 -8.92
N ARG A 228 26.44 -6.26 -8.55
CA ARG A 228 27.70 -6.37 -7.81
C ARG A 228 28.87 -5.79 -8.62
N LYS A 229 28.94 -6.07 -9.93
CA LYS A 229 29.99 -5.53 -10.83
C LYS A 229 29.94 -4.00 -10.92
N ILE A 230 28.74 -3.40 -10.95
CA ILE A 230 28.57 -1.94 -10.94
C ILE A 230 29.25 -1.29 -9.73
N PHE A 231 29.07 -1.86 -8.55
CA PHE A 231 29.68 -1.34 -7.31
C PHE A 231 31.16 -1.71 -7.18
N ALA A 232 31.55 -2.90 -7.64
CA ALA A 232 32.96 -3.29 -7.70
C ALA A 232 33.78 -2.35 -8.59
N ALA A 233 33.24 -1.91 -9.73
CA ALA A 233 33.86 -0.90 -10.60
C ALA A 233 34.05 0.47 -9.91
N LYS A 234 33.40 0.69 -8.76
CA LYS A 234 33.56 1.86 -7.89
C LYS A 234 34.35 1.56 -6.61
N ASN A 235 35.05 0.42 -6.56
CA ASN A 235 35.80 -0.08 -5.40
C ASN A 235 34.94 -0.22 -4.13
N LYS A 236 33.67 -0.65 -4.28
CA LYS A 236 32.76 -0.91 -3.17
C LYS A 236 32.35 -2.38 -3.10
N THR A 237 32.31 -2.91 -1.89
CA THR A 237 31.70 -4.20 -1.58
C THR A 237 30.17 -4.08 -1.57
N CYS A 238 29.48 -5.14 -2.02
CA CYS A 238 28.03 -5.14 -2.16
C CYS A 238 27.44 -6.43 -1.58
N GLY A 239 26.49 -6.28 -0.66
CA GLY A 239 25.72 -7.38 -0.07
C GLY A 239 24.23 -7.28 -0.43
N PHE A 240 23.54 -8.42 -0.44
CA PHE A 240 22.15 -8.50 -0.85
C PHE A 240 21.26 -9.04 0.27
N ILE A 241 20.33 -8.22 0.76
CA ILE A 241 19.30 -8.68 1.69
C ILE A 241 18.12 -9.20 0.87
N VAL A 242 17.79 -10.49 0.99
CA VAL A 242 16.69 -11.08 0.23
C VAL A 242 15.43 -11.18 1.09
N CYS A 243 14.34 -10.61 0.56
CA CYS A 243 12.99 -10.71 1.09
C CYS A 243 12.16 -11.54 0.09
N SER A 244 11.56 -12.64 0.56
CA SER A 244 10.88 -13.63 -0.29
C SER A 244 9.64 -14.17 0.41
N ASN A 245 8.59 -14.47 -0.35
CA ASN A 245 7.41 -15.19 0.14
C ASN A 245 7.57 -16.73 0.10
N GLU A 246 8.70 -17.23 -0.38
CA GLU A 246 9.07 -18.65 -0.41
C GLU A 246 10.50 -18.84 0.13
N GLN A 247 10.88 -20.07 0.50
CA GLN A 247 12.26 -20.37 0.86
C GLN A 247 13.20 -20.11 -0.32
N VAL A 248 14.33 -19.47 -0.04
CA VAL A 248 15.34 -19.10 -1.04
C VAL A 248 16.30 -20.26 -1.25
N ASN A 249 16.46 -20.71 -2.50
CA ASN A 249 17.47 -21.70 -2.87
C ASN A 249 18.87 -21.05 -2.91
N LYS A 250 19.62 -21.13 -1.81
CA LYS A 250 20.95 -20.50 -1.69
C LYS A 250 21.97 -21.02 -2.71
N GLU A 251 21.87 -22.29 -3.12
CA GLU A 251 22.80 -22.87 -4.09
C GLU A 251 22.75 -22.19 -5.46
N ALA A 252 21.58 -21.66 -5.84
CA ALA A 252 21.41 -20.94 -7.10
C ALA A 252 22.17 -19.59 -7.15
N TYR A 253 22.69 -19.12 -6.01
CA TYR A 253 23.38 -17.84 -5.87
C TYR A 253 24.80 -18.01 -5.31
N ARG A 254 25.41 -19.18 -5.52
CA ARG A 254 26.74 -19.48 -5.01
C ARG A 254 27.77 -18.43 -5.46
N GLY A 255 28.52 -17.89 -4.50
CA GLY A 255 29.50 -16.82 -4.74
C GLY A 255 28.94 -15.39 -4.60
N ILE A 256 27.63 -15.23 -4.40
CA ILE A 256 26.98 -13.95 -4.11
C ILE A 256 26.73 -13.84 -2.60
N ALA A 257 27.05 -12.69 -2.02
CA ALA A 257 26.82 -12.42 -0.60
C ALA A 257 25.32 -12.19 -0.32
N LEU A 258 24.60 -13.26 -0.01
CA LEU A 258 23.18 -13.22 0.35
C LEU A 258 22.95 -13.23 1.86
N LEU A 259 22.12 -12.29 2.32
CA LEU A 259 21.60 -12.19 3.67
C LEU A 259 20.10 -12.53 3.65
N THR A 260 19.76 -13.74 4.08
CA THR A 260 18.38 -14.26 4.05
C THR A 260 17.94 -14.69 5.44
N ALA A 261 16.74 -14.30 5.85
CA ALA A 261 16.10 -14.79 7.06
C ALA A 261 14.58 -14.81 6.87
N GLU A 262 13.88 -15.67 7.61
CA GLU A 262 12.43 -15.61 7.70
C GLU A 262 12.03 -14.46 8.63
N ARG A 263 11.18 -13.56 8.16
CA ARG A 263 10.76 -12.36 8.89
C ARG A 263 9.29 -12.06 8.63
N PRO A 264 8.61 -11.33 9.53
CA PRO A 264 7.28 -10.79 9.22
C PRO A 264 7.32 -9.90 7.98
N PRO A 265 6.27 -9.90 7.12
CA PRO A 265 6.24 -9.06 5.91
C PRO A 265 6.41 -7.57 6.15
N VAL A 266 6.02 -7.06 7.33
CA VAL A 266 6.27 -5.66 7.70
C VAL A 266 7.76 -5.38 7.91
N VAL A 267 8.52 -6.32 8.47
CA VAL A 267 9.96 -6.16 8.66
C VAL A 267 10.65 -6.15 7.31
N ASP A 268 10.35 -7.12 6.45
CA ASP A 268 10.89 -7.17 5.08
C ASP A 268 10.57 -5.89 4.28
N LEU A 269 9.34 -5.37 4.38
CA LEU A 269 8.93 -4.16 3.65
C LEU A 269 9.78 -2.94 4.02
N TYR A 270 10.01 -2.75 5.33
CA TYR A 270 10.77 -1.59 5.83
C TYR A 270 12.28 -1.84 5.84
N LEU A 271 12.71 -3.09 5.80
CA LEU A 271 14.09 -3.47 5.57
C LEU A 271 14.53 -3.13 4.13
N LEU A 272 13.70 -3.43 3.13
CA LEU A 272 13.92 -2.96 1.77
C LEU A 272 14.00 -1.43 1.71
N ALA A 273 13.13 -0.73 2.44
CA ALA A 273 13.13 0.73 2.50
C ALA A 273 14.36 1.32 3.20
N ALA A 274 15.10 0.54 3.99
CA ALA A 274 16.30 0.97 4.71
C ALA A 274 17.61 0.60 3.99
N CYS A 275 17.53 -0.19 2.91
CA CYS A 275 18.66 -0.50 2.04
C CYS A 275 19.10 0.75 1.22
N ASP A 276 20.28 0.68 0.61
CA ASP A 276 20.80 1.77 -0.23
C ASP A 276 20.17 1.73 -1.63
N TYR A 277 19.81 0.54 -2.12
CA TYR A 277 19.07 0.30 -3.37
C TYR A 277 18.08 -0.85 -3.19
N ILE A 278 17.06 -0.92 -4.04
CA ILE A 278 16.10 -2.02 -4.11
C ILE A 278 16.09 -2.62 -5.52
N LEU A 279 15.95 -3.94 -5.62
CA LEU A 279 15.81 -4.68 -6.86
C LEU A 279 14.68 -5.70 -6.76
N GLY A 280 13.82 -5.77 -7.78
CA GLY A 280 12.78 -6.80 -7.83
C GLY A 280 11.84 -6.65 -9.03
N PRO A 281 10.88 -7.56 -9.22
CA PRO A 281 9.86 -7.43 -10.26
C PRO A 281 8.91 -6.27 -9.94
N PRO A 282 8.05 -5.83 -10.90
CA PRO A 282 6.97 -4.90 -10.63
C PRO A 282 6.17 -5.39 -9.41
N SER A 283 6.10 -4.59 -8.35
CA SER A 283 5.38 -4.95 -7.14
C SER A 283 5.05 -3.71 -6.32
N THR A 284 3.82 -3.64 -5.80
CA THR A 284 3.46 -2.60 -4.83
C THR A 284 4.33 -2.67 -3.57
N PHE A 285 4.88 -3.85 -3.25
CA PHE A 285 5.72 -4.03 -2.07
C PHE A 285 7.03 -3.23 -2.19
N THR A 286 7.76 -3.40 -3.29
CA THR A 286 9.00 -2.65 -3.56
C THR A 286 8.72 -1.18 -3.88
N MET A 287 7.61 -0.88 -4.57
CA MET A 287 7.21 0.52 -4.82
C MET A 287 6.93 1.27 -3.51
N TRP A 288 6.26 0.64 -2.53
CA TRP A 288 6.04 1.26 -1.23
C TRP A 288 7.35 1.45 -0.48
N ALA A 289 8.20 0.41 -0.42
CA ALA A 289 9.51 0.51 0.22
C ALA A 289 10.34 1.66 -0.35
N SER A 290 10.39 1.76 -1.68
CA SER A 290 11.09 2.83 -2.39
C SER A 290 10.50 4.22 -2.09
N PHE A 291 9.18 4.39 -2.19
CA PHE A 291 8.49 5.64 -1.87
C PHE A 291 8.70 6.06 -0.39
N TYR A 292 8.60 5.12 0.54
CA TYR A 292 8.74 5.36 1.97
C TYR A 292 10.18 5.72 2.34
N GLY A 293 11.14 4.89 1.91
CA GLY A 293 12.57 5.04 2.24
C GLY A 293 13.29 6.11 1.42
N ASN A 294 12.65 6.62 0.36
CA ASN A 294 13.34 7.37 -0.69
C ASN A 294 14.48 6.56 -1.33
N THR A 295 14.30 5.24 -1.40
CA THR A 295 15.33 4.30 -1.83
C THR A 295 15.21 4.02 -3.32
N PRO A 296 16.26 4.23 -4.12
CA PRO A 296 16.22 3.94 -5.56
C PRO A 296 15.89 2.47 -5.85
N LEU A 297 14.89 2.24 -6.69
CA LEU A 297 14.38 0.92 -7.07
C LEU A 297 14.68 0.64 -8.54
N TYR A 298 15.26 -0.53 -8.81
CA TYR A 298 15.29 -1.14 -10.13
C TYR A 298 14.16 -2.17 -10.27
N VAL A 299 13.28 -1.92 -11.24
CA VAL A 299 12.16 -2.82 -11.55
C VAL A 299 12.53 -3.72 -12.73
N ILE A 300 12.56 -5.04 -12.51
CA ILE A 300 12.83 -6.04 -13.55
C ILE A 300 11.59 -6.16 -14.46
N ARG A 301 11.51 -5.32 -15.49
CA ARG A 301 10.49 -5.39 -16.53
C ARG A 301 10.91 -6.26 -17.73
N ASP A 302 12.21 -6.49 -17.86
CA ASP A 302 12.82 -7.31 -18.91
C ASP A 302 13.92 -8.17 -18.28
N LYS A 303 13.80 -9.49 -18.45
CA LYS A 303 14.75 -10.46 -17.93
C LYS A 303 16.14 -10.31 -18.56
N GLU A 304 16.25 -9.79 -19.78
CA GLU A 304 17.53 -9.66 -20.50
C GLU A 304 18.21 -8.31 -20.24
N LYS A 305 17.47 -7.26 -19.88
CA LYS A 305 18.04 -5.91 -19.67
C LYS A 305 19.03 -5.87 -18.51
N ILE A 306 20.31 -5.58 -18.77
CA ILE A 306 21.32 -5.39 -17.72
C ILE A 306 21.02 -4.12 -16.91
N PRO A 307 21.03 -4.16 -15.57
CA PRO A 307 20.78 -2.97 -14.76
C PRO A 307 21.94 -1.97 -14.86
N GLY A 308 21.62 -0.67 -15.01
CA GLY A 308 22.56 0.43 -14.79
C GLY A 308 22.15 1.28 -13.58
N LEU A 309 23.07 2.04 -12.98
CA LEU A 309 22.73 2.91 -11.83
C LEU A 309 21.64 3.94 -12.15
N SER A 310 21.60 4.44 -13.38
CA SER A 310 20.55 5.38 -13.84
C SER A 310 19.16 4.74 -13.97
N ASP A 311 19.08 3.40 -13.97
CA ASP A 311 17.81 2.67 -13.97
C ASP A 311 17.20 2.57 -12.56
N PHE A 312 17.98 2.79 -11.50
CA PHE A 312 17.46 2.82 -10.13
C PHE A 312 16.82 4.18 -9.86
N LYS A 313 15.51 4.20 -9.67
CA LYS A 313 14.74 5.43 -9.45
C LYS A 313 13.82 5.28 -8.26
N VAL A 314 13.62 6.38 -7.52
CA VAL A 314 12.66 6.38 -6.42
C VAL A 314 11.25 6.26 -7.01
N ALA A 315 10.46 5.31 -6.51
CA ALA A 315 9.08 5.14 -6.90
C ALA A 315 8.25 6.34 -6.41
N GLU A 316 7.44 6.91 -7.30
CA GLU A 316 6.58 8.06 -6.97
C GLU A 316 5.20 7.63 -6.47
N GLY A 317 4.86 6.35 -6.59
CA GLY A 317 3.56 5.78 -6.26
C GLY A 317 3.42 4.37 -6.81
N VAL A 318 2.17 3.95 -7.02
CA VAL A 318 1.87 2.70 -7.72
C VAL A 318 1.97 2.94 -9.22
N GLU A 319 2.92 2.28 -9.89
CA GLU A 319 3.00 2.29 -11.35
C GLU A 319 2.11 1.20 -11.97
N SER A 320 1.76 1.39 -13.24
CA SER A 320 1.12 0.37 -14.07
C SER A 320 1.98 -0.89 -14.17
N PHE A 321 1.32 -2.04 -13.97
CA PHE A 321 1.85 -3.38 -14.25
C PHE A 321 1.65 -3.79 -15.72
N PHE A 322 1.01 -2.92 -16.51
CA PHE A 322 0.59 -3.13 -17.90
C PHE A 322 1.52 -2.45 -18.87
#